data_AF-A0A0J6WNL8-F1
#
_entry.id   AF-A0A0J6WNL8-F1
#
_cell.length_a   1.000
_cell.length_b   1.000
_cell.length_c   1.000
_cell.angle_alpha   90.00
_cell.angle_beta   90.00
_cell.angle_gamma   90.00
#
_symmetry.space_group_name_H-M   'P 1'
#
loop_
_entity.id
_entity.type
_entity.pdbx_description
1 polymer ?
#
loop_
_entity_poly.entity_id
_entity_poly.type
_entity_poly.pdbx_seq_one_letter_code
_entity_poly.pdbx_strand_id
1 'polypeptide(L)'
;MRLVPKVAPGPRDERGVLSNRILVAARQAFADTGYAGTTMRAVARAADVDPALVYHYFGSKEALLDAATAPPQRWLESVAATWNTPAPQLGEALIRLMLAAWADDEIGSVLRAILQTAAHEPATREKLRLIVERSLIGVSQLGVDEAGRQTRSGLISSQIMGLAMMRYVWRIEPIASMSEDALVAAVAPNLQRYISDDLG
;
A
#
# COMPACT_ATOMS: atom_id res chain seq x y z
N MET A 1 -24.74 49.73 11.53
CA MET A 1 -25.10 48.32 11.78
C MET A 1 -24.21 47.45 10.91
N ARG A 2 -23.15 46.83 11.47
CA ARG A 2 -22.23 45.96 10.72
C ARG A 2 -22.90 44.60 10.52
N LEU A 3 -23.15 44.23 9.27
CA LEU A 3 -23.56 42.88 8.89
C LEU A 3 -22.38 41.94 9.12
N VAL A 4 -22.52 41.02 10.07
CA VAL A 4 -21.60 39.89 10.26
C VAL A 4 -21.87 38.89 9.13
N PRO A 5 -20.87 38.45 8.34
CA PRO A 5 -21.10 37.42 7.35
C PRO A 5 -21.43 36.12 8.07
N LYS A 6 -22.58 35.55 7.73
CA LYS A 6 -23.00 34.20 8.13
C LYS A 6 -22.05 33.21 7.47
N VAL A 7 -21.15 32.61 8.25
CA VAL A 7 -20.25 31.53 7.78
C VAL A 7 -21.13 30.40 7.23
N ALA A 8 -21.04 30.15 5.93
CA ALA A 8 -21.73 29.05 5.26
C ALA A 8 -21.12 27.71 5.72
N PRO A 9 -21.89 26.61 5.73
CA PRO A 9 -21.38 25.32 6.18
C PRO A 9 -20.32 24.81 5.21
N GLY A 10 -19.07 24.63 5.66
CA GLY A 10 -17.98 24.11 4.81
C GLY A 10 -18.32 22.72 4.27
N PRO A 11 -18.22 22.47 2.95
CA PRO A 11 -18.68 21.24 2.33
C PRO A 11 -17.74 20.07 2.67
N ARG A 12 -18.29 18.85 2.72
CA ARG A 12 -17.57 17.60 2.98
C ARG A 12 -16.31 17.38 2.13
N ASP A 13 -16.18 18.08 1.01
CA ASP A 13 -15.03 18.10 0.11
C ASP A 13 -13.79 18.74 0.73
N GLU A 14 -13.92 19.90 1.40
CA GLU A 14 -12.79 20.56 2.07
C GLU A 14 -12.22 19.70 3.22
N ARG A 15 -13.11 19.00 3.94
CA ARG A 15 -12.74 18.06 5.00
C ARG A 15 -11.94 16.88 4.45
N GLY A 16 -12.35 16.35 3.30
CA GLY A 16 -11.66 15.25 2.61
C GLY A 16 -10.29 15.66 2.07
N VAL A 17 -10.22 16.81 1.39
CA VAL A 17 -8.97 17.38 0.86
C VAL A 17 -7.95 17.63 1.98
N LEU A 18 -8.39 18.21 3.10
CA LEU A 18 -7.52 18.47 4.23
C LEU A 18 -7.02 17.19 4.90
N SER A 19 -7.92 16.23 5.13
CA SER A 19 -7.56 14.91 5.67
C SER A 19 -6.54 14.22 4.78
N ASN A 20 -6.73 14.24 3.46
CA ASN A 20 -5.81 13.63 2.51
C ASN A 20 -4.42 14.29 2.53
N ARG A 21 -4.34 15.63 2.59
CA ARG A 21 -3.07 16.35 2.74
C ARG A 21 -2.32 15.92 4.01
N ILE A 22 -3.03 15.77 5.12
CA ILE A 22 -2.45 15.29 6.38
C ILE A 22 -1.95 13.85 6.23
N LEU A 23 -2.72 12.97 5.60
CA LEU A 23 -2.32 11.57 5.39
C LEU A 23 -1.09 11.45 4.49
N VAL A 24 -0.99 12.25 3.41
CA VAL A 24 0.18 12.28 2.54
C VAL A 24 1.43 12.73 3.32
N ALA A 25 1.32 13.82 4.07
CA ALA A 25 2.42 14.31 4.91
C ALA A 25 2.82 13.29 5.99
N ALA A 26 1.85 12.59 6.59
CA ALA A 26 2.09 11.56 7.58
C ALA A 26 2.83 10.36 6.98
N ARG A 27 2.42 9.86 5.82
CA ARG A 27 3.09 8.75 5.11
C ARG A 27 4.56 9.07 4.87
N GLN A 28 4.87 10.28 4.39
CA GLN A 28 6.24 10.74 4.18
C GLN A 28 7.02 10.79 5.50
N ALA A 29 6.47 11.45 6.53
CA ALA A 29 7.15 11.58 7.81
C ALA A 29 7.45 10.22 8.48
N PHE A 30 6.49 9.30 8.45
CA PHE A 30 6.67 7.94 8.98
C PHE A 30 7.66 7.11 8.17
N ALA A 31 7.66 7.27 6.85
CA ALA A 31 8.64 6.62 5.98
C ALA A 31 10.08 7.11 6.25
N ASP A 32 10.25 8.40 6.49
CA ASP A 32 11.57 9.03 6.63
C ASP A 32 12.16 8.88 8.03
N THR A 33 11.33 9.03 9.08
CA THR A 33 11.80 9.12 10.47
C THR A 33 11.28 8.02 11.39
N GLY A 34 10.56 7.04 10.83
CA GLY A 34 9.90 5.97 11.57
C GLY A 34 8.77 6.47 12.46
N TYR A 35 8.16 5.56 13.24
CA TYR A 35 7.13 5.98 14.19
C TYR A 35 7.75 6.89 15.24
N ALA A 36 8.76 6.44 15.98
CA ALA A 36 9.33 7.17 17.12
C ALA A 36 9.76 8.62 16.76
N GLY A 37 10.39 8.83 15.61
CA GLY A 37 10.87 10.15 15.17
C GLY A 37 9.78 11.10 14.66
N THR A 38 8.62 10.58 14.26
CA THR A 38 7.51 11.41 13.75
C THR A 38 6.74 12.09 14.89
N THR A 39 6.42 13.38 14.75
CA THR A 39 5.53 14.08 15.69
C THR A 39 4.31 14.65 14.98
N MET A 40 3.18 14.74 15.69
CA MET A 40 1.95 15.35 15.15
C MET A 40 2.17 16.78 14.66
N ARG A 41 3.05 17.55 15.35
CA ARG A 41 3.41 18.92 14.95
C ARG A 41 4.27 18.97 13.69
N ALA A 42 5.16 18.00 13.49
CA ALA A 42 5.96 17.90 12.27
C ALA A 42 5.06 17.57 11.07
N VAL A 43 4.12 16.63 11.23
CA VAL A 43 3.12 16.30 10.21
C VAL A 43 2.25 17.52 9.89
N ALA A 44 1.74 18.22 10.90
CA ALA A 44 0.93 19.42 10.72
C ALA A 44 1.67 20.49 9.88
N ARG A 45 2.94 20.72 10.20
CA ARG A 45 3.80 21.66 9.47
C ARG A 45 4.00 21.22 8.02
N ALA A 46 4.29 19.95 7.78
CA ALA A 46 4.46 19.42 6.43
C ALA A 46 3.17 19.45 5.61
N ALA A 47 2.02 19.26 6.27
CA ALA A 47 0.70 19.37 5.66
C ALA A 47 0.22 20.82 5.50
N ASP A 48 0.94 21.81 6.05
CA ASP A 48 0.56 23.22 6.13
C ASP A 48 -0.83 23.40 6.79
N VAL A 49 -0.97 22.88 8.01
CA VAL A 49 -2.19 22.96 8.84
C VAL A 49 -1.85 23.23 10.30
N ASP A 50 -2.84 23.69 11.06
CA ASP A 50 -2.71 23.80 12.52
C ASP A 50 -2.59 22.41 13.18
N PRO A 51 -1.65 22.18 14.13
CA PRO A 51 -1.56 20.91 14.84
C PRO A 51 -2.86 20.44 15.49
N ALA A 52 -3.68 21.35 16.00
CA ALA A 52 -4.99 21.04 16.57
C ALA A 52 -5.93 20.39 15.55
N LEU A 53 -5.80 20.72 14.25
CA LEU A 53 -6.55 20.05 13.20
C LEU A 53 -6.11 18.59 13.06
N VAL A 54 -4.81 18.30 13.06
CA VAL A 54 -4.34 16.90 12.98
C VAL A 54 -4.89 16.07 14.14
N TYR A 55 -4.87 16.60 15.36
CA TYR A 55 -5.50 15.96 16.52
C TYR A 55 -7.03 15.85 16.37
N HIS A 56 -7.70 16.85 15.80
CA HIS A 56 -9.14 16.80 15.56
C HIS A 56 -9.55 15.71 14.55
N TYR A 57 -8.76 15.51 13.49
CA TYR A 57 -9.06 14.50 12.46
C TYR A 57 -8.72 13.08 12.91
N PHE A 58 -7.59 12.90 13.59
CA PHE A 58 -7.04 11.56 13.83
C PHE A 58 -6.95 11.19 15.31
N GLY A 59 -7.05 12.13 16.24
CA GLY A 59 -7.04 11.88 17.68
C GLY A 59 -5.65 11.60 18.27
N SER A 60 -4.92 10.63 17.70
CA SER A 60 -3.59 10.24 18.16
C SER A 60 -2.61 9.98 17.00
N LYS A 61 -1.34 9.83 17.34
CA LYS A 61 -0.28 9.50 16.37
C LYS A 61 -0.43 8.05 15.87
N GLU A 62 -0.86 7.14 16.74
CA GLU A 62 -1.18 5.75 16.40
C GLU A 62 -2.34 5.70 15.40
N ALA A 63 -3.42 6.43 15.66
CA ALA A 63 -4.59 6.50 14.78
C ALA A 63 -4.27 7.20 13.45
N LEU A 64 -3.38 8.21 13.46
CA LEU A 64 -2.85 8.79 12.23
C LEU A 64 -2.03 7.79 11.43
N LEU A 65 -1.14 7.01 12.07
CA LEU A 65 -0.37 5.96 11.40
C LEU A 65 -1.31 4.90 10.81
N ASP A 66 -2.32 4.48 11.55
CA ASP A 66 -3.30 3.49 11.09
C ASP A 66 -4.04 4.01 9.84
N ALA A 67 -4.54 5.24 9.88
CA ALA A 67 -5.19 5.85 8.73
C ALA A 67 -4.22 6.04 7.54
N ALA A 68 -2.98 6.45 7.80
CA ALA A 68 -1.95 6.66 6.78
C ALA A 68 -1.54 5.37 6.06
N THR A 69 -1.64 4.24 6.75
CA THR A 69 -1.26 2.91 6.26
C THR A 69 -2.46 2.04 5.91
N ALA A 70 -3.66 2.60 5.87
CA ALA A 70 -4.87 1.88 5.46
C ALA A 70 -4.88 1.75 3.93
N PRO A 71 -4.84 0.52 3.36
CA PRO A 71 -4.98 0.34 1.93
C PRO A 71 -6.34 0.84 1.45
N PRO A 72 -6.40 1.59 0.33
CA PRO A 72 -7.67 2.02 -0.25
C PRO A 72 -8.52 0.81 -0.65
N GLN A 73 -9.82 0.85 -0.38
CA GLN A 73 -10.76 -0.23 -0.68
C GLN A 73 -10.72 -0.64 -2.17
N ARG A 74 -10.62 0.34 -3.08
CA ARG A 74 -10.51 0.10 -4.53
C ARG A 74 -9.30 -0.76 -4.93
N TRP A 75 -8.21 -0.67 -4.17
CA TRP A 75 -7.02 -1.50 -4.40
C TRP A 75 -7.26 -2.93 -3.97
N LEU A 76 -7.87 -3.14 -2.80
CA LEU A 76 -8.26 -4.48 -2.32
C LEU A 76 -9.22 -5.17 -3.30
N GLU A 77 -10.17 -4.42 -3.86
CA GLU A 77 -11.08 -4.91 -4.90
C GLU A 77 -10.35 -5.29 -6.19
N SER A 78 -9.38 -4.48 -6.61
CA SER A 78 -8.55 -4.78 -7.79
C SER A 78 -7.69 -6.04 -7.60
N VAL A 79 -7.15 -6.23 -6.39
CA VAL A 79 -6.44 -7.46 -6.02
C VAL A 79 -7.39 -8.66 -6.09
N ALA A 80 -8.54 -8.59 -5.45
CA ALA A 80 -9.53 -9.67 -5.47
C ALA A 80 -10.00 -10.01 -6.88
N ALA A 81 -10.23 -9.00 -7.73
CA ALA A 81 -10.61 -9.18 -9.13
C ALA A 81 -9.51 -9.88 -9.93
N THR A 82 -8.24 -9.52 -9.71
CA THR A 82 -7.09 -10.10 -10.42
C THR A 82 -6.95 -11.59 -10.13
N TRP A 83 -7.27 -12.06 -8.93
CA TRP A 83 -7.28 -13.48 -8.59
C TRP A 83 -8.32 -14.32 -9.35
N ASN A 84 -9.32 -13.68 -9.95
CA ASN A 84 -10.30 -14.35 -10.83
C ASN A 84 -9.81 -14.46 -12.29
N THR A 85 -8.61 -13.95 -12.60
CA THR A 85 -8.00 -14.11 -13.93
C THR A 85 -7.77 -15.59 -14.22
N PRO A 86 -8.04 -16.09 -15.45
CA PRO A 86 -7.72 -17.47 -15.81
C PRO A 86 -6.28 -17.83 -15.48
N ALA A 87 -6.07 -19.02 -14.91
CA ALA A 87 -4.77 -19.47 -14.43
C ALA A 87 -3.61 -19.22 -15.43
N PRO A 88 -3.74 -19.47 -16.75
CA PRO A 88 -2.65 -19.25 -17.71
C PRO A 88 -2.18 -17.78 -17.86
N GLN A 89 -2.98 -16.81 -17.41
CA GLN A 89 -2.72 -15.37 -17.52
C GLN A 89 -2.46 -14.71 -16.16
N LEU A 90 -2.70 -15.44 -15.07
CA LEU A 90 -2.71 -14.89 -13.72
C LEU A 90 -1.33 -14.37 -13.29
N GLY A 91 -0.23 -15.04 -13.67
CA GLY A 91 1.13 -14.59 -13.33
C GLY A 91 1.44 -13.20 -13.90
N GLU A 92 1.07 -12.96 -15.16
CA GLU A 92 1.22 -11.65 -15.80
C GLU A 92 0.30 -10.61 -15.16
N ALA A 93 -0.97 -10.95 -14.96
CA ALA A 93 -1.96 -10.05 -14.38
C ALA A 93 -1.54 -9.55 -12.97
N LEU A 94 -0.97 -10.43 -12.13
CA LEU A 94 -0.48 -10.07 -10.80
C LEU A 94 0.70 -9.08 -10.84
N ILE A 95 1.66 -9.26 -11.76
CA ILE A 95 2.77 -8.31 -11.91
C ILE A 95 2.27 -6.96 -12.44
N ARG A 96 1.38 -6.96 -13.44
CA ARG A 96 0.81 -5.71 -13.97
C ARG A 96 -0.02 -4.97 -12.92
N LEU A 97 -0.82 -5.68 -12.12
CA LEU A 97 -1.53 -5.10 -10.99
C LEU A 97 -0.56 -4.44 -10.00
N MET A 98 0.53 -5.11 -9.66
CA MET A 98 1.55 -4.53 -8.78
C MET A 98 2.15 -3.27 -9.39
N LEU A 99 2.59 -3.30 -10.65
CA LEU A 99 3.18 -2.12 -11.31
C LEU A 99 2.20 -0.93 -11.32
N ALA A 100 0.94 -1.18 -11.69
CA ALA A 100 -0.11 -0.15 -11.70
C ALA A 100 -0.38 0.42 -10.29
N ALA A 101 -0.45 -0.43 -9.27
CA ALA A 101 -0.67 0.01 -7.89
C ALA A 101 0.45 0.91 -7.37
N TRP A 102 1.69 0.68 -7.80
CA TRP A 102 2.84 1.48 -7.40
C TRP A 102 3.01 2.78 -8.19
N ALA A 103 2.50 2.81 -9.43
CA ALA A 103 2.43 4.00 -10.27
C ALA A 103 1.31 4.97 -9.85
N ASP A 104 0.25 4.48 -9.20
CA ASP A 104 -0.79 5.32 -8.60
C ASP A 104 -0.22 6.11 -7.40
N ASP A 105 -0.39 7.43 -7.41
CA ASP A 105 0.17 8.31 -6.39
C ASP A 105 -0.37 8.02 -4.98
N GLU A 106 -1.67 7.75 -4.88
CA GLU A 106 -2.32 7.50 -3.59
C GLU A 106 -1.97 6.10 -3.07
N ILE A 107 -2.23 5.06 -3.88
CA ILE A 107 -1.99 3.66 -3.50
C ILE A 107 -0.50 3.43 -3.30
N GLY A 108 0.34 3.88 -4.24
CA GLY A 108 1.79 3.74 -4.15
C GLY A 108 2.36 4.44 -2.91
N SER A 109 1.82 5.60 -2.51
CA SER A 109 2.24 6.25 -1.26
C SER A 109 1.92 5.43 -0.02
N VAL A 110 0.75 4.76 0.02
CA VAL A 110 0.35 3.88 1.11
C VAL A 110 1.26 2.65 1.15
N LEU A 111 1.49 2.00 0.02
CA LEU A 111 2.33 0.80 -0.07
C LEU A 111 3.77 1.07 0.37
N ARG A 112 4.36 2.20 -0.06
CA ARG A 112 5.69 2.66 0.40
C ARG A 112 5.71 2.84 1.91
N ALA A 113 4.75 3.59 2.45
CA ALA A 113 4.66 3.85 3.88
C ALA A 113 4.55 2.55 4.70
N ILE A 114 3.69 1.61 4.27
CA ILE A 114 3.56 0.29 4.93
C ILE A 114 4.91 -0.44 4.93
N LEU A 115 5.58 -0.55 3.78
CA LEU A 115 6.80 -1.36 3.68
C LEU A 115 7.99 -0.76 4.44
N GLN A 116 8.17 0.56 4.37
CA GLN A 116 9.27 1.23 5.07
C GLN A 116 9.09 1.18 6.59
N THR A 117 7.86 1.28 7.07
CA THR A 117 7.57 1.29 8.52
C THR A 117 7.49 -0.13 9.11
N ALA A 118 6.97 -1.12 8.38
CA ALA A 118 6.84 -2.51 8.85
C ALA A 118 8.18 -3.16 9.24
N ALA A 119 9.30 -2.69 8.69
CA ALA A 119 10.63 -3.16 9.06
C ALA A 119 10.95 -2.90 10.54
N HIS A 120 10.51 -1.77 11.09
CA HIS A 120 10.90 -1.30 12.43
C HIS A 120 9.73 -1.19 13.42
N GLU A 121 8.49 -1.14 12.93
CA GLU A 121 7.28 -0.93 13.73
C GLU A 121 6.43 -2.21 13.83
N PRO A 122 6.33 -2.85 15.02
CA PRO A 122 5.58 -4.10 15.19
C PRO A 122 4.11 -4.01 14.78
N ALA A 123 3.43 -2.90 15.10
CA ALA A 123 2.02 -2.70 14.77
C ALA A 123 1.80 -2.63 13.24
N THR A 124 2.65 -1.90 12.52
CA THR A 124 2.55 -1.84 11.05
C THR A 124 2.93 -3.16 10.40
N ARG A 125 3.92 -3.87 10.96
CA ARG A 125 4.29 -5.21 10.48
C ARG A 125 3.13 -6.20 10.60
N GLU A 126 2.43 -6.16 11.72
CA GLU A 126 1.24 -6.98 11.94
C GLU A 126 0.11 -6.63 10.97
N LYS A 127 -0.09 -5.33 10.70
CA LYS A 127 -1.03 -4.89 9.68
C LYS A 127 -0.67 -5.40 8.28
N LEU A 128 0.60 -5.30 7.89
CA LEU A 128 1.09 -5.85 6.62
C LEU A 128 0.86 -7.36 6.55
N ARG A 129 1.17 -8.10 7.63
CA ARG A 129 0.92 -9.55 7.73
C ARG A 129 -0.56 -9.86 7.46
N LEU A 130 -1.47 -9.18 8.15
CA LEU A 130 -2.91 -9.38 7.98
C LEU A 130 -3.41 -9.02 6.57
N ILE A 131 -2.87 -7.96 5.96
CA ILE A 131 -3.22 -7.57 4.58
C ILE A 131 -2.78 -8.66 3.60
N VAL A 132 -1.55 -9.17 3.72
CA VAL A 132 -1.02 -10.23 2.87
C VAL A 132 -1.83 -11.52 3.06
N GLU A 133 -2.07 -11.92 4.31
CA GLU A 133 -2.84 -13.12 4.62
C GLU A 133 -4.27 -13.06 4.09
N ARG A 134 -4.94 -11.92 4.18
CA ARG A 134 -6.32 -11.78 3.71
C ARG A 134 -6.41 -11.55 2.21
N SER A 135 -5.56 -10.69 1.66
CA SER A 135 -5.73 -10.12 0.32
C SER A 135 -4.85 -10.78 -0.74
N LEU A 136 -3.75 -11.44 -0.37
CA LEU A 136 -2.91 -12.18 -1.32
C LEU A 136 -3.04 -13.70 -1.13
N ILE A 137 -3.22 -14.17 0.11
CA ILE A 137 -3.34 -15.60 0.39
C ILE A 137 -4.81 -16.02 0.45
N GLY A 138 -5.62 -15.38 1.30
CA GLY A 138 -6.99 -15.80 1.62
C GLY A 138 -7.99 -15.71 0.47
N VAL A 139 -7.75 -14.88 -0.53
CA VAL A 139 -8.57 -14.80 -1.76
C VAL A 139 -8.09 -15.74 -2.86
N SER A 140 -6.89 -16.31 -2.73
CA SER A 140 -6.33 -17.21 -3.74
C SER A 140 -7.05 -18.57 -3.71
N GLN A 141 -7.33 -19.10 -4.89
CA GLN A 141 -7.91 -20.44 -5.07
C GLN A 141 -6.86 -21.44 -5.61
N LEU A 142 -5.57 -21.13 -5.43
CA LEU A 142 -4.46 -21.89 -6.01
C LEU A 142 -4.14 -23.14 -5.22
N GLY A 143 -4.16 -24.33 -5.81
CA GLY A 143 -3.77 -25.57 -5.14
C GLY A 143 -4.95 -26.39 -4.62
N VAL A 144 -4.68 -27.66 -4.29
CA VAL A 144 -5.72 -28.66 -3.98
C VAL A 144 -6.18 -28.59 -2.52
N ASP A 145 -5.27 -28.24 -1.61
CA ASP A 145 -5.52 -28.11 -0.17
C ASP A 145 -5.03 -26.75 0.37
N GLU A 146 -5.40 -26.44 1.61
CA GLU A 146 -5.05 -25.16 2.26
C GLU A 146 -3.53 -24.93 2.34
N ALA A 147 -2.77 -25.97 2.67
CA ALA A 147 -1.31 -25.87 2.79
C ALA A 147 -0.64 -25.53 1.44
N GLY A 148 -1.10 -26.17 0.36
CA GLY A 148 -0.68 -25.87 -1.00
C GLY A 148 -1.01 -24.42 -1.41
N ARG A 149 -2.21 -23.92 -1.06
CA ARG A 149 -2.57 -22.53 -1.34
C ARG A 149 -1.69 -21.54 -0.61
N GLN A 150 -1.50 -21.73 0.70
CA GLN A 150 -0.66 -20.85 1.51
C GLN A 150 0.77 -20.80 0.99
N THR A 151 1.33 -21.96 0.62
CA THR A 151 2.69 -22.06 0.08
C THR A 151 2.82 -21.31 -1.25
N ARG A 152 1.93 -21.59 -2.21
CA ARG A 152 1.95 -20.95 -3.54
C ARG A 152 1.77 -19.44 -3.45
N SER A 153 0.78 -18.99 -2.68
CA SER A 153 0.48 -17.57 -2.51
C SER A 153 1.55 -16.84 -1.69
N GLY A 154 2.21 -17.53 -0.76
CA GLY A 154 3.39 -17.01 -0.05
C GLY A 154 4.58 -16.78 -0.99
N LEU A 155 4.88 -17.72 -1.90
CA LEU A 155 5.94 -17.59 -2.91
C LEU A 155 5.66 -16.47 -3.92
N ILE A 156 4.40 -16.34 -4.35
CA ILE A 156 3.96 -15.23 -5.20
C ILE A 156 4.15 -13.90 -4.47
N SER A 157 3.68 -13.82 -3.23
CA SER A 157 3.78 -12.60 -2.41
C SER A 157 5.23 -12.20 -2.16
N SER A 158 6.12 -13.17 -1.90
CA SER A 158 7.55 -12.89 -1.66
C SER A 158 8.23 -12.32 -2.90
N GLN A 159 7.91 -12.85 -4.09
CA GLN A 159 8.43 -12.33 -5.36
C GLN A 159 7.94 -10.90 -5.63
N ILE A 160 6.63 -10.68 -5.50
CA ILE A 160 6.01 -9.35 -5.70
C ILE A 160 6.64 -8.34 -4.74
N MET A 161 6.80 -8.70 -3.46
CA MET A 161 7.33 -7.80 -2.45
C MET A 161 8.83 -7.51 -2.65
N GLY A 162 9.62 -8.54 -2.96
CA GLY A 162 11.04 -8.38 -3.26
C GLY A 162 11.26 -7.48 -4.48
N LEU A 163 10.49 -7.69 -5.55
CA LEU A 163 10.53 -6.83 -6.72
C LEU A 163 10.15 -5.38 -6.39
N ALA A 164 9.09 -5.19 -5.59
CA ALA A 164 8.66 -3.86 -5.15
C ALA A 164 9.77 -3.13 -4.37
N MET A 165 10.44 -3.83 -3.46
CA MET A 165 11.54 -3.31 -2.66
C MET A 165 12.71 -2.87 -3.54
N MET A 166 13.15 -3.74 -4.44
CA MET A 166 14.24 -3.45 -5.37
C MET A 166 13.92 -2.28 -6.29
N ARG A 167 12.71 -2.23 -6.87
CA ARG A 167 12.32 -1.23 -7.87
C ARG A 167 12.00 0.13 -7.26
N TYR A 168 11.15 0.18 -6.24
CA TYR A 168 10.49 1.42 -5.81
C TYR A 168 11.02 2.00 -4.50
N VAL A 169 11.65 1.19 -3.65
CA VAL A 169 12.15 1.66 -2.35
C VAL A 169 13.65 1.82 -2.37
N TRP A 170 14.39 0.75 -2.69
CA TRP A 170 15.85 0.80 -2.77
C TRP A 170 16.35 1.33 -4.10
N ARG A 171 15.50 1.33 -5.14
CA ARG A 171 15.80 1.83 -6.49
C ARG A 171 17.11 1.25 -7.03
N ILE A 172 17.27 -0.07 -6.93
CA ILE A 172 18.47 -0.80 -7.39
C ILE A 172 18.43 -1.01 -8.90
N GLU A 173 19.50 -0.61 -9.60
CA GLU A 173 19.63 -0.80 -11.05
C GLU A 173 20.09 -2.22 -11.42
N PRO A 174 19.67 -2.78 -12.57
CA PRO A 174 18.82 -2.15 -13.59
C PRO A 174 17.30 -2.22 -13.29
N ILE A 175 16.89 -2.93 -12.23
CA ILE A 175 15.47 -3.22 -11.93
C ILE A 175 14.64 -1.94 -11.76
N ALA A 176 15.24 -0.89 -11.20
CA ALA A 176 14.60 0.41 -11.00
C ALA A 176 14.21 1.10 -12.32
N SER A 177 15.04 1.01 -13.35
CA SER A 177 14.84 1.69 -14.64
C SER A 177 14.29 0.82 -15.76
N MET A 178 14.25 -0.51 -15.58
CA MET A 178 13.64 -1.43 -16.56
C MET A 178 12.21 -1.00 -16.92
N SER A 179 11.87 -1.17 -18.20
CA SER A 179 10.51 -0.98 -18.68
C SER A 179 9.56 -1.99 -18.04
N GLU A 180 8.29 -1.60 -17.88
CA GLU A 180 7.28 -2.48 -17.30
C GLU A 180 7.13 -3.78 -18.09
N ASP A 181 7.11 -3.71 -19.42
CA ASP A 181 7.00 -4.91 -20.26
C ASP A 181 8.22 -5.84 -20.13
N ALA A 182 9.43 -5.30 -19.99
CA ALA A 182 10.61 -6.12 -19.76
C ALA A 182 10.56 -6.81 -18.38
N LEU A 183 10.08 -6.12 -17.35
CA LEU A 183 9.89 -6.71 -16.02
C LEU A 183 8.81 -7.79 -16.02
N VAL A 184 7.67 -7.53 -16.65
CA VAL A 184 6.58 -8.50 -16.80
C VAL A 184 7.11 -9.75 -17.50
N ALA A 185 7.79 -9.59 -18.65
CA ALA A 185 8.34 -10.71 -19.41
C ALA A 185 9.37 -11.52 -18.60
N ALA A 186 10.17 -10.87 -17.75
CA ALA A 186 11.19 -11.52 -16.94
C ALA A 186 10.65 -12.21 -15.67
N VAL A 187 9.62 -11.65 -15.03
CA VAL A 187 9.18 -12.06 -13.68
C VAL A 187 7.88 -12.86 -13.71
N ALA A 188 6.94 -12.54 -14.60
CA ALA A 188 5.65 -13.23 -14.68
C ALA A 188 5.78 -14.75 -14.86
N PRO A 189 6.75 -15.31 -15.63
CA PRO A 189 6.94 -16.74 -15.72
C PRO A 189 7.22 -17.43 -14.37
N ASN A 190 7.91 -16.75 -13.44
CA ASN A 190 8.18 -17.30 -12.11
C ASN A 190 6.90 -17.41 -11.28
N LEU A 191 6.02 -16.42 -11.35
CA LEU A 191 4.71 -16.49 -10.70
C LEU A 191 3.84 -17.56 -11.37
N GLN A 192 3.89 -17.66 -12.69
CA GLN A 192 3.13 -18.65 -13.45
C GLN A 192 3.52 -20.09 -13.05
N ARG A 193 4.81 -20.33 -12.81
CA ARG A 193 5.31 -21.58 -12.23
C ARG A 193 4.70 -21.85 -10.85
N TYR A 194 4.63 -20.85 -9.96
CA TYR A 194 3.98 -21.03 -8.65
C TYR A 194 2.47 -21.28 -8.74
N ILE A 195 1.82 -20.80 -9.80
CA ILE A 195 0.39 -21.00 -10.04
C ILE A 195 0.10 -22.41 -10.58
N SER A 196 0.92 -22.89 -11.52
CA SER A 196 0.53 -23.98 -12.42
C SER A 196 1.35 -25.24 -12.24
N ASP A 197 2.62 -25.10 -11.86
CA ASP A 197 3.56 -26.21 -11.90
C ASP A 197 3.59 -26.94 -10.56
N ASP A 198 4.09 -28.17 -10.59
CA ASP A 198 4.49 -28.85 -9.37
C ASP A 198 5.69 -28.13 -8.72
N LEU A 199 5.64 -27.97 -7.40
CA LEU A 199 6.68 -27.25 -6.65
C LEU A 199 7.79 -28.17 -6.13
N GLY A 200 7.63 -29.49 -6.32
CA GLY A 200 8.57 -30.52 -5.86
C GLY A 200 7.91 -31.50 -4.91
#